data_AF-A0A4Y9R935-F1
#
_entry.id   AF-A0A4Y9R935-F1
#
_cell.length_a   1.000
_cell.length_b   1.000
_cell.length_c   1.000
_cell.angle_alpha   90.00
_cell.angle_beta   90.00
_cell.angle_gamma   90.00
#
_symmetry.space_group_name_H-M   'P 1'
#
loop_
_entity.id
_entity.type
_entity.pdbx_description
1 polymer ?
#
loop_
_entity_poly.entity_id
_entity_poly.type
_entity_poly.pdbx_seq_one_letter_code
_entity_poly.pdbx_strand_id
1 'polypeptide(L)'
;MRGGLGFTIGSIVLVAIVAAVALVGFPTYNVYAKQMQGRAAYEEAVQNRRIRVLEAQAALDSAKLTAAAEIERAKGANEANRIMAQALGGPEAYLRWSYINMLQETAGKEGRQTIYIPTEAGMPILEAGQRPTIR
;
A
#
# COMPACT_ATOMS: atom_id res chain seq x y z
N MET A 1 34.68 61.31 53.45
CA MET A 1 34.24 59.97 53.00
C MET A 1 32.71 59.93 52.93
N ARG A 2 32.09 60.39 51.84
CA ARG A 2 30.61 60.41 51.65
C ARG A 2 30.12 59.82 50.33
N GLY A 3 31.03 59.46 49.41
CA GLY A 3 30.68 58.92 48.08
C GLY A 3 30.38 57.42 48.03
N GLY A 4 30.68 56.66 49.09
CA GLY A 4 30.54 55.19 49.09
C GLY A 4 29.10 54.69 49.30
N LEU A 5 28.30 55.37 50.14
CA LEU A 5 26.95 54.89 50.51
C LEU A 5 25.94 54.99 49.36
N GLY A 6 26.02 56.01 48.50
CA GLY A 6 25.11 56.18 47.37
C GLY A 6 25.31 55.12 46.28
N PHE A 7 26.57 54.71 46.06
CA PHE A 7 26.91 53.68 45.08
C PHE A 7 26.46 52.29 45.52
N THR A 8 26.59 51.96 46.81
CA THR A 8 26.13 50.68 47.36
C THR A 8 24.60 50.55 47.33
N ILE A 9 23.87 51.60 47.72
CA ILE A 9 22.39 51.58 47.69
C ILE A 9 21.88 51.48 46.24
N GLY A 10 22.46 52.23 45.31
CA GLY A 10 22.10 52.14 43.88
C GLY A 10 22.33 50.76 43.28
N SER A 11 23.44 50.09 43.64
CA SER A 11 23.73 48.73 43.18
C SER A 11 22.71 47.69 43.69
N ILE A 12 22.26 47.82 44.95
CA ILE A 12 21.27 46.91 45.55
C ILE A 12 19.91 47.08 44.86
N VAL A 13 19.50 48.31 44.56
CA VAL A 13 18.25 48.59 43.84
C VAL A 13 18.29 48.00 42.42
N LEU A 14 19.42 48.14 41.72
CA LEU A 14 19.58 47.57 40.38
C LEU A 14 19.47 46.04 40.41
N VAL A 15 20.14 45.38 41.35
CA VAL A 15 20.08 43.92 41.50
C VAL A 15 18.66 43.46 41.85
N ALA A 16 17.95 44.20 42.71
CA ALA A 16 16.56 43.89 43.06
C ALA A 16 15.62 44.00 41.85
N ILE A 17 15.82 45.01 40.98
CA ILE A 17 15.04 45.17 39.75
C ILE A 17 15.33 44.02 38.78
N VAL A 18 16.60 43.66 38.57
CA VAL A 18 16.98 42.54 37.71
C VAL A 18 16.41 41.22 38.23
N ALA A 19 16.47 40.99 39.54
CA ALA A 19 15.90 39.81 40.18
C ALA A 19 14.37 39.77 40.01
N ALA A 20 13.67 40.89 40.17
CA ALA A 20 12.23 40.97 39.96
C ALA A 20 11.84 40.68 38.50
N VAL A 21 12.58 41.23 37.53
CA VAL A 21 12.36 40.96 36.09
C VAL A 21 12.65 39.50 35.77
N ALA A 22 13.72 38.91 36.32
CA ALA A 22 14.04 37.50 36.11
C ALA A 22 12.96 36.57 36.70
N LEU A 23 12.52 36.85 37.94
CA LEU A 23 11.51 36.05 38.64
C LEU A 23 10.14 36.10 37.97
N VAL A 24 9.80 37.19 37.28
CA VAL A 24 8.51 37.32 36.56
C VAL A 24 8.62 36.90 35.09
N GLY A 25 9.71 37.28 34.40
CA GLY A 25 9.92 37.02 32.98
C GLY A 25 10.24 35.56 32.66
N PHE A 26 11.01 34.87 33.51
CA PHE A 26 11.40 33.48 33.26
C PHE A 26 10.23 32.49 33.31
N PRO A 27 9.35 32.48 34.34
CA PRO A 27 8.22 31.56 34.36
C PRO A 27 7.18 31.87 33.28
N THR A 28 6.94 33.14 32.97
CA THR A 28 5.97 33.53 31.94
C THR A 28 6.42 33.12 30.54
N TYR A 29 7.72 33.28 30.22
CA TYR A 29 8.29 32.80 28.96
C TYR A 29 8.20 31.27 28.84
N ASN A 30 8.52 30.54 29.92
CA ASN A 30 8.47 29.07 29.92
C ASN A 30 7.04 28.54 29.67
N VAL A 31 6.03 29.17 30.25
CA VAL A 31 4.62 28.80 30.00
C VAL A 31 4.23 29.08 28.55
N TYR A 32 4.59 30.25 28.01
CA TYR A 32 4.31 30.58 26.61
C TYR A 32 4.99 29.59 25.66
N ALA A 33 6.27 29.27 25.88
CA ALA A 33 7.01 28.29 25.08
C ALA A 33 6.33 26.91 25.10
N LYS A 34 5.92 26.43 26.28
CA LYS A 34 5.18 25.16 26.42
C LYS A 34 3.83 25.17 25.72
N GLN A 35 3.10 26.29 25.78
CA GLN A 35 1.82 26.44 25.07
C GLN A 35 2.01 26.38 23.55
N MET A 36 3.02 27.08 23.02
CA MET A 36 3.33 27.06 21.59
C MET A 36 3.76 25.67 21.13
N GLN A 37 4.59 24.97 21.92
CA GLN A 37 4.96 23.58 21.64
C GLN A 37 3.74 22.65 21.62
N GLY A 38 2.83 22.78 22.59
CA GLY A 38 1.60 21.96 22.63
C GLY A 38 0.69 22.21 21.42
N ARG A 39 0.55 23.47 20.99
CA ARG A 39 -0.21 23.81 19.78
C ARG A 39 0.41 23.23 18.52
N ALA A 40 1.73 23.38 18.35
CA ALA A 40 2.45 22.81 17.22
C ALA A 40 2.30 21.28 17.15
N ALA A 41 2.49 20.59 18.28
CA ALA A 41 2.32 19.13 18.35
C ALA A 41 0.88 18.68 18.04
N TYR A 42 -0.12 19.44 18.49
CA TYR A 42 -1.52 19.15 18.17
C TYR A 42 -1.81 19.33 16.67
N GLU A 43 -1.38 20.44 16.08
CA GLU A 43 -1.56 20.72 14.65
C GLU A 43 -0.87 19.66 13.79
N GLU A 44 0.36 19.28 14.14
CA GLU A 44 1.10 18.20 13.47
C GLU A 44 0.33 16.86 13.57
N ALA A 45 -0.17 16.50 14.76
CA ALA A 45 -0.94 15.26 14.93
C ALA A 45 -2.24 15.26 14.10
N VAL A 46 -2.92 16.40 13.97
CA VAL A 46 -4.11 16.56 13.14
C VAL A 46 -3.77 16.41 11.66
N GLN A 47 -2.70 17.07 11.19
CA GLN A 47 -2.23 16.95 9.82
C GLN A 47 -1.84 15.50 9.49
N ASN A 48 -1.05 14.86 10.35
CA ASN A 48 -0.64 13.46 10.17
C ASN A 48 -1.82 12.49 10.15
N ARG A 49 -2.91 12.77 10.88
CA ARG A 49 -4.15 11.99 10.77
C ARG A 49 -4.85 12.22 9.44
N ARG A 50 -4.95 13.47 8.98
CA ARG A 50 -5.57 13.80 7.69
C ARG A 50 -4.81 13.18 6.52
N ILE A 51 -3.47 13.22 6.54
CA ILE A 51 -2.62 12.58 5.54
C ILE A 51 -2.92 11.08 5.48
N ARG A 52 -2.90 10.39 6.63
CA ARG A 52 -3.21 8.95 6.68
C ARG A 52 -4.60 8.59 6.16
N VAL A 53 -5.61 9.43 6.41
CA VAL A 53 -6.96 9.21 5.87
C VAL A 53 -6.97 9.38 4.35
N LEU A 54 -6.30 10.41 3.83
CA LEU A 54 -6.19 10.63 2.38
C LEU A 54 -5.42 9.51 1.70
N GLU A 55 -4.33 9.04 2.31
CA GLU A 55 -3.56 7.89 1.82
C GLU A 55 -4.39 6.61 1.82
N ALA A 56 -5.13 6.33 2.90
CA ALA A 56 -6.02 5.17 2.98
C ALA A 56 -7.14 5.24 1.93
N GLN A 57 -7.71 6.42 1.69
CA GLN A 57 -8.72 6.63 0.67
C GLN A 57 -8.14 6.42 -0.73
N ALA A 58 -6.97 6.98 -1.02
CA ALA A 58 -6.28 6.79 -2.29
C ALA A 58 -5.94 5.30 -2.55
N ALA A 59 -5.51 4.58 -1.51
CA ALA A 59 -5.26 3.15 -1.59
C ALA A 59 -6.54 2.34 -1.88
N LEU A 60 -7.65 2.68 -1.23
CA LEU A 60 -8.95 2.06 -1.49
C LEU A 60 -9.39 2.29 -2.94
N ASP A 61 -9.29 3.52 -3.43
CA ASP A 61 -9.73 3.88 -4.78
C ASP A 61 -8.83 3.23 -5.85
N SER A 62 -7.52 3.18 -5.60
CA SER A 62 -6.58 2.42 -6.42
C SER A 62 -6.97 0.94 -6.48
N ALA A 63 -7.20 0.30 -5.34
CA ALA A 63 -7.58 -1.12 -5.29
C ALA A 63 -8.90 -1.40 -6.04
N LYS A 64 -9.89 -0.51 -5.94
CA LYS A 64 -11.15 -0.63 -6.69
C LYS A 64 -10.92 -0.55 -8.19
N LEU A 65 -10.11 0.41 -8.65
CA LEU A 65 -9.79 0.56 -10.08
C LEU A 65 -9.02 -0.65 -10.60
N THR A 66 -8.06 -1.17 -9.83
CA THR A 66 -7.33 -2.40 -10.17
C THR A 66 -8.27 -3.60 -10.25
N ALA A 67 -9.19 -3.75 -9.29
CA ALA A 67 -10.17 -4.84 -9.30
C ALA A 67 -11.11 -4.75 -10.52
N ALA A 68 -11.59 -3.54 -10.85
CA ALA A 68 -12.41 -3.33 -12.04
C ALA A 68 -11.64 -3.65 -13.33
N ALA A 69 -10.38 -3.25 -13.43
CA ALA A 69 -9.52 -3.58 -14.57
C ALA A 69 -9.30 -5.09 -14.71
N GLU A 70 -9.15 -5.82 -13.61
CA GLU A 70 -9.04 -7.28 -13.62
C GLU A 70 -10.32 -7.96 -14.12
N ILE A 71 -11.48 -7.46 -13.70
CA ILE A 71 -12.78 -7.95 -14.17
C ILE A 71 -12.91 -7.77 -15.68
N GLU A 72 -12.58 -6.59 -16.21
CA GLU A 72 -12.64 -6.35 -17.66
C GLU A 72 -11.63 -7.19 -18.43
N ARG A 73 -10.42 -7.39 -17.88
CA ARG A 73 -9.43 -8.31 -18.47
C ARG A 73 -9.95 -9.75 -18.51
N ALA A 74 -10.55 -10.22 -17.41
CA ALA A 74 -11.12 -11.56 -17.33
C ALA A 74 -12.30 -11.74 -18.30
N LYS A 75 -13.16 -10.72 -18.44
CA LYS A 75 -14.23 -10.72 -19.46
C LYS A 75 -13.66 -10.82 -20.87
N GLY A 76 -12.65 -10.02 -21.18
CA GLY A 76 -11.98 -10.05 -22.49
C GLY A 76 -11.35 -11.42 -22.79
N ALA A 77 -10.66 -12.01 -21.81
CA ALA A 77 -10.08 -13.35 -21.94
C ALA A 77 -11.17 -14.43 -22.15
N ASN A 78 -12.26 -14.37 -21.40
CA ASN A 78 -13.38 -15.30 -21.57
C ASN A 78 -14.04 -15.16 -22.94
N GLU A 79 -14.25 -13.95 -23.43
CA GLU A 79 -14.83 -13.71 -24.75
C GLU A 79 -13.89 -14.21 -25.86
N ALA A 80 -12.58 -13.93 -25.75
CA ALA A 80 -11.58 -14.47 -26.67
C ALA A 80 -11.58 -16.00 -26.69
N ASN A 81 -11.63 -16.64 -25.53
CA ASN A 81 -11.70 -18.10 -25.41
C ASN A 81 -12.99 -18.65 -26.02
N ARG A 82 -14.12 -17.98 -25.82
CA ARG A 82 -15.41 -18.35 -26.41
C ARG A 82 -15.37 -18.30 -27.93
N ILE A 83 -14.84 -17.22 -28.49
CA ILE A 83 -14.68 -17.06 -29.95
C ILE A 83 -13.78 -18.16 -30.51
N MET A 84 -12.64 -18.44 -29.87
CA MET A 84 -11.72 -19.50 -30.28
C MET A 84 -12.36 -20.89 -30.22
N ALA A 85 -13.10 -21.18 -29.15
CA ALA A 85 -13.82 -22.45 -29.01
C ALA A 85 -14.87 -22.65 -30.10
N GLN A 86 -15.64 -21.61 -30.44
CA GLN A 86 -16.60 -21.66 -31.53
C GLN A 86 -15.92 -21.81 -32.89
N ALA A 87 -14.85 -21.07 -33.15
CA ALA A 87 -14.12 -21.11 -34.41
C ALA A 87 -13.46 -22.48 -34.68
N LEU A 88 -13.04 -23.19 -33.63
CA LEU A 88 -12.41 -24.51 -33.73
C LEU A 88 -13.42 -25.67 -33.72
N GLY A 89 -14.72 -25.40 -33.62
CA GLY A 89 -15.77 -26.43 -33.65
C GLY A 89 -16.11 -27.04 -32.29
N GLY A 90 -15.76 -26.38 -31.19
CA GLY A 90 -16.18 -26.73 -29.83
C GLY A 90 -15.04 -26.76 -28.80
N PRO A 91 -15.39 -26.98 -27.51
CA PRO A 91 -14.44 -26.97 -26.39
C PRO A 91 -13.29 -27.98 -26.56
N GLU A 92 -13.57 -29.20 -27.01
CA GLU A 92 -12.58 -30.26 -27.17
C GLU A 92 -11.52 -29.90 -28.21
N ALA A 93 -11.92 -29.33 -29.35
CA ALA A 93 -10.99 -28.90 -30.39
C ALA A 93 -10.12 -27.72 -29.92
N TYR A 94 -10.69 -26.81 -29.15
CA TYR A 94 -9.95 -25.71 -28.53
C TYR A 94 -8.94 -26.19 -27.48
N LEU A 95 -9.29 -27.15 -26.63
CA LEU A 95 -8.36 -27.72 -25.65
C LEU A 95 -7.18 -28.41 -26.35
N ARG A 96 -7.44 -29.15 -27.44
CA ARG A 96 -6.38 -29.72 -28.29
C ARG A 96 -5.46 -28.66 -28.87
N TRP A 97 -6.03 -27.63 -29.49
CA TRP A 97 -5.26 -26.53 -30.07
C TRP A 97 -4.42 -25.81 -29.00
N SER A 98 -5.00 -25.51 -27.84
CA SER A 98 -4.33 -24.85 -26.72
C SER A 98 -3.15 -25.67 -26.21
N TYR A 99 -3.32 -26.98 -26.06
CA TYR A 99 -2.24 -27.89 -25.68
C TYR A 99 -1.11 -27.90 -26.71
N ILE A 100 -1.44 -28.01 -28.01
CA ILE A 100 -0.45 -27.95 -29.09
C ILE A 100 0.30 -26.61 -29.09
N ASN A 101 -0.42 -25.50 -28.90
CA ASN A 101 0.16 -24.16 -28.84
C ASN A 101 1.13 -24.02 -27.65
N MET A 102 0.74 -24.50 -26.47
CA MET A 102 1.60 -24.55 -25.28
C MET A 102 2.87 -25.37 -25.52
N LEU A 103 2.75 -26.52 -26.18
CA LEU A 103 3.90 -27.35 -26.55
C LEU A 103 4.83 -26.61 -27.52
N GLN A 104 4.29 -25.90 -28.52
CA GLN A 104 5.09 -25.10 -29.45
C GLN A 104 5.83 -23.95 -28.75
N GLU A 105 5.17 -23.19 -27.86
CA GLU A 105 5.80 -22.09 -27.11
C GLU A 105 6.90 -22.56 -26.14
N THR A 106 6.79 -23.81 -25.67
CA THR A 106 7.73 -24.41 -24.72
C THR A 106 8.81 -25.24 -25.42
N ALA A 107 8.59 -25.62 -26.68
CA ALA A 107 9.56 -26.33 -27.51
C ALA A 107 10.77 -25.44 -27.80
N GLY A 108 11.83 -25.59 -27.00
CA GLY A 108 13.08 -24.84 -27.13
C GLY A 108 13.62 -24.24 -25.82
N LYS A 109 12.88 -24.35 -24.70
CA LYS A 109 13.33 -23.89 -23.38
C LYS A 109 13.96 -25.06 -22.60
N GLU A 110 15.14 -24.86 -22.00
CA GLU A 110 15.79 -25.85 -21.12
C GLU A 110 14.97 -26.07 -19.83
N GLY A 111 14.82 -27.32 -19.37
CA GLY A 111 14.02 -27.67 -18.17
C GLY A 111 12.75 -28.50 -18.42
N ARG A 112 12.63 -29.14 -19.58
CA ARG A 112 11.47 -29.96 -19.99
C ARG A 112 11.30 -31.21 -19.10
N GLN A 113 10.34 -31.20 -18.17
CA GLN A 113 9.87 -32.43 -17.52
C GLN A 113 8.93 -33.17 -18.48
N THR A 114 9.41 -34.25 -19.10
CA THR A 114 8.55 -35.17 -19.85
C THR A 114 7.74 -36.00 -18.85
N ILE A 115 6.54 -35.51 -18.50
CA ILE A 115 5.56 -36.26 -17.70
C ILE A 115 4.77 -37.14 -18.68
N TYR A 116 4.99 -38.45 -18.63
CA TYR A 116 4.25 -39.42 -19.45
C TYR A 116 2.87 -39.62 -18.87
N ILE A 117 1.84 -39.17 -19.59
CA ILE A 117 0.44 -39.37 -19.25
C ILE A 117 -0.13 -40.33 -20.30
N PRO A 118 -0.79 -41.44 -19.94
CA PRO A 118 -1.40 -42.33 -20.93
C PRO A 118 -2.43 -41.56 -21.76
N THR A 119 -2.32 -41.64 -23.09
CA THR A 119 -3.14 -40.90 -24.06
C THR A 119 -3.85 -41.85 -25.02
N GLU A 120 -5.10 -41.57 -25.38
CA GLU A 120 -5.66 -42.05 -26.65
C GLU A 120 -5.55 -40.89 -27.66
N ALA A 121 -4.59 -40.99 -28.59
CA ALA A 121 -4.27 -39.98 -29.64
C ALA A 121 -3.45 -38.72 -29.23
N GLY A 122 -2.65 -38.78 -28.16
CA GLY A 122 -1.62 -37.76 -27.89
C GLY A 122 -2.02 -36.58 -27.01
N MET A 123 -3.27 -36.53 -26.51
CA MET A 123 -3.63 -35.71 -25.34
C MET A 123 -3.86 -36.58 -24.10
N PRO A 124 -3.56 -36.06 -22.89
CA PRO A 124 -4.02 -36.63 -21.63
C PRO A 124 -5.52 -36.94 -21.67
N ILE A 125 -5.94 -38.08 -21.11
CA ILE A 125 -7.36 -38.44 -21.00
C ILE A 125 -8.16 -37.32 -20.33
N LEU A 126 -9.20 -36.82 -21.00
CA LEU A 126 -10.00 -35.71 -20.50
C LEU A 126 -11.25 -36.23 -19.74
N GLU A 127 -11.58 -37.52 -19.88
CA GLU A 127 -12.79 -38.17 -19.38
C GLU A 127 -12.60 -39.02 -18.10
N ALA A 128 -11.42 -38.99 -17.47
CA ALA A 128 -11.02 -39.92 -16.39
C ALA A 128 -11.89 -39.91 -15.10
N GLY A 129 -12.90 -39.05 -15.02
CA GLY A 129 -13.77 -38.90 -13.84
C GLY A 129 -15.19 -39.47 -13.99
N GLN A 130 -15.64 -39.86 -15.19
CA GLN A 130 -17.02 -40.34 -15.36
C GLN A 130 -17.10 -41.85 -15.11
N ARG A 131 -17.35 -42.23 -13.85
CA ARG A 131 -17.82 -43.60 -13.54
C ARG A 131 -19.21 -43.79 -14.18
N PRO A 132 -19.41 -44.79 -15.06
CA PRO A 132 -20.74 -45.11 -15.53
C PRO A 132 -21.52 -45.64 -14.33
N THR A 133 -22.51 -44.87 -13.87
CA THR A 133 -23.54 -45.39 -12.96
C THR A 133 -24.38 -46.37 -13.77
N ILE A 134 -24.09 -47.66 -13.60
CA ILE A 134 -24.91 -48.76 -14.11
C ILE A 134 -26.30 -48.63 -13.46
N ARG A 135 -27.33 -48.44 -14.29
CA ARG A 135 -28.73 -48.75 -13.96
C ARG A 135 -29.30 -49.58 -15.08
#